data_AF-A0A1I1SZZ4-F1
#
_entry.id   AF-A0A1I1SZZ4-F1
#
_cell.length_a   1.000
_cell.length_b   1.000
_cell.length_c   1.000
_cell.angle_alpha   90.00
_cell.angle_beta   90.00
_cell.angle_gamma   90.00
#
_symmetry.space_group_name_H-M   'P 1'
#
loop_
_entity.id
_entity.type
_entity.pdbx_description
1 polymer ?
#
loop_
_entity_poly.entity_id
_entity_poly.type
_entity_poly.pdbx_seq_one_letter_code
_entity_poly.pdbx_strand_id
1 'polypeptide(L)'
;MRKSTMLSLLFVAASAVVPGCSCVARDAETYKNDTRSLLETRNKAVKDCYDVALTTDPKLDGEVVVNFTVEKKTGKIINVVADKERTKAPESLSKCIVDAIDGLILDPVDQRDGQATFSWKFRANEPKPAEEEAAAPTG
;
A
#
# COMPACT_ATOMS: atom_id res chain seq x y z
N MET A 1 12.05 -65.65 -34.72
CA MET A 1 13.07 -65.86 -33.67
C MET A 1 13.46 -64.51 -33.08
N ARG A 2 13.84 -64.51 -31.79
CA ARG A 2 13.97 -63.42 -30.80
C ARG A 2 14.92 -62.25 -31.14
N LYS A 3 14.60 -61.04 -30.62
CA LYS A 3 15.41 -60.08 -29.80
C LYS A 3 14.81 -58.66 -29.93
N SER A 4 13.98 -58.19 -28.98
CA SER A 4 14.33 -57.36 -27.81
C SER A 4 15.05 -56.04 -28.14
N THR A 5 14.48 -54.87 -27.82
CA THR A 5 14.97 -53.95 -26.75
C THR A 5 14.03 -52.73 -26.57
N MET A 6 13.79 -52.42 -25.30
CA MET A 6 13.12 -51.28 -24.68
C MET A 6 13.75 -49.89 -24.99
N LEU A 7 13.14 -48.86 -24.38
CA LEU A 7 13.62 -47.50 -24.01
C LEU A 7 13.15 -46.37 -24.94
N SER A 8 12.04 -45.68 -24.64
CA SER A 8 11.83 -44.67 -23.59
C SER A 8 12.60 -43.37 -23.86
N LEU A 9 11.87 -42.26 -24.04
CA LEU A 9 12.12 -40.94 -23.45
C LEU A 9 11.09 -39.91 -23.95
N LEU A 10 9.94 -39.86 -23.26
CA LEU A 10 9.06 -38.70 -23.22
C LEU A 10 9.71 -37.64 -22.33
N PHE A 11 10.34 -36.62 -22.92
CA PHE A 11 10.76 -35.42 -22.19
C PHE A 11 9.60 -34.43 -22.13
N VAL A 12 8.70 -34.61 -21.16
CA VAL A 12 7.78 -33.54 -20.73
C VAL A 12 8.55 -32.69 -19.72
N ALA A 13 9.11 -31.57 -20.17
CA ALA A 13 9.70 -30.57 -19.30
C ALA A 13 8.56 -29.82 -18.58
N ALA A 14 8.08 -30.38 -17.47
CA ALA A 14 7.22 -29.66 -16.54
C ALA A 14 8.10 -28.68 -15.74
N SER A 15 8.15 -27.42 -16.18
CA SER A 15 8.71 -26.33 -15.40
C SER A 15 7.83 -26.10 -14.17
N ALA A 16 8.17 -26.75 -13.06
CA ALA A 16 7.60 -26.45 -11.76
C ALA A 16 8.04 -25.03 -11.37
N VAL A 17 7.16 -24.05 -11.56
CA VAL A 17 7.28 -22.75 -10.87
C VAL A 17 6.98 -23.04 -9.41
N VAL A 18 8.02 -23.35 -8.64
CA VAL A 18 7.90 -23.48 -7.19
C VAL A 18 7.53 -22.08 -6.68
N PRO A 19 6.42 -21.90 -5.94
CA PRO A 19 6.22 -20.68 -5.18
C PRO A 19 7.31 -20.67 -4.11
N GLY A 20 8.46 -20.09 -4.44
CA GLY A 20 9.53 -19.88 -3.48
C GLY A 20 8.97 -18.99 -2.38
N CYS A 21 9.09 -19.42 -1.12
CA CYS A 21 8.95 -18.52 0.02
C CYS A 21 9.81 -17.29 -0.29
N SER A 22 9.16 -16.16 -0.56
CA SER A 22 9.77 -14.88 -0.88
C SER A 22 10.50 -14.39 0.36
N CYS A 23 11.76 -14.81 0.52
CA CYS A 23 12.71 -14.20 1.45
C CYS A 23 13.13 -12.83 0.91
N VAL A 24 12.17 -11.93 0.74
CA VAL A 24 12.41 -10.58 0.27
C VAL A 24 12.83 -9.74 1.48
N ALA A 25 13.98 -9.09 1.35
CA ALA A 25 14.37 -7.96 2.17
C ALA A 25 14.54 -6.79 1.21
N ARG A 26 13.47 -6.03 0.97
CA ARG A 26 13.47 -4.92 0.02
C ARG A 26 14.47 -3.85 0.44
N ASP A 27 15.05 -3.16 -0.53
CA ASP A 27 15.74 -1.90 -0.28
C ASP A 27 14.72 -0.82 0.13
N ALA A 28 15.23 0.29 0.67
CA ALA A 28 14.39 1.34 1.25
C ALA A 28 13.48 2.03 0.23
N GLU A 29 13.93 2.22 -1.01
CA GLU A 29 13.14 2.92 -2.04
C GLU A 29 12.00 2.03 -2.54
N THR A 30 12.28 0.75 -2.80
CA THR A 30 11.24 -0.23 -3.16
C THR A 30 10.20 -0.35 -2.03
N TYR A 31 10.65 -0.49 -0.78
CA TYR A 31 9.76 -0.58 0.38
C TYR A 31 8.86 0.67 0.51
N LYS A 32 9.42 1.86 0.33
CA LYS A 32 8.69 3.13 0.37
C LYS A 32 7.61 3.20 -0.72
N ASN A 33 7.95 2.79 -1.95
CA ASN A 33 7.02 2.82 -3.07
C ASN A 33 5.88 1.82 -2.91
N ASP A 34 6.18 0.60 -2.46
CA ASP A 34 5.16 -0.43 -2.22
C ASP A 34 4.23 -0.03 -1.07
N THR A 35 4.79 0.48 0.03
CA THR A 35 4.01 0.98 1.17
C THR A 35 3.13 2.15 0.75
N ARG A 36 3.66 3.10 -0.03
CA ARG A 36 2.88 4.20 -0.59
C ARG A 36 1.72 3.68 -1.45
N SER A 37 1.99 2.75 -2.36
CA SER A 37 0.98 2.18 -3.26
C SER A 37 -0.13 1.49 -2.46
N LEU A 38 0.23 0.74 -1.41
CA LEU A 38 -0.74 0.13 -0.50
C LEU A 38 -1.62 1.19 0.19
N LEU A 39 -1.03 2.26 0.72
CA LEU A 39 -1.78 3.32 1.39
C LEU A 39 -2.69 4.08 0.42
N GLU A 40 -2.25 4.29 -0.83
CA GLU A 40 -3.05 4.94 -1.87
C GLU A 40 -4.31 4.14 -2.25
N THR A 41 -4.35 2.82 -2.01
CA THR A 41 -5.60 2.03 -2.12
C THR A 41 -6.71 2.51 -1.17
N ARG A 42 -6.34 3.25 -0.11
CA ARG A 42 -7.27 3.85 0.85
C ARG A 42 -7.57 5.32 0.57
N ASN A 43 -7.12 5.89 -0.56
CA ASN A 43 -7.41 7.27 -0.93
C ASN A 43 -8.91 7.59 -0.88
N LYS A 44 -9.78 6.67 -1.32
CA LYS A 44 -11.23 6.87 -1.21
C LYS A 44 -11.68 6.97 0.26
N ALA A 45 -11.26 6.04 1.13
CA ALA A 45 -11.63 6.05 2.54
C ALA A 45 -11.08 7.29 3.25
N VAL A 46 -9.84 7.69 2.96
CA VAL A 46 -9.23 8.92 3.48
C VAL A 46 -10.00 10.16 3.00
N LYS A 47 -10.43 10.18 1.73
CA LYS A 47 -11.30 11.24 1.22
C LYS A 47 -12.65 11.26 1.93
N ASP A 48 -13.29 10.10 2.13
CA ASP A 48 -14.56 10.02 2.84
C ASP A 48 -14.41 10.56 4.29
N CYS A 49 -13.30 10.27 4.98
CA CYS A 49 -12.97 10.84 6.29
C CYS A 49 -12.87 12.39 6.24
N TYR A 50 -12.20 12.93 5.22
CA TYR A 50 -12.05 14.37 5.05
C TYR A 50 -13.38 15.05 4.68
N ASP A 51 -14.19 14.44 3.83
CA ASP A 51 -15.51 14.95 3.44
C ASP A 51 -16.44 15.06 4.67
N VAL A 52 -16.36 14.11 5.62
CA VAL A 52 -17.05 14.21 6.93
C VAL A 52 -16.50 15.36 7.78
N ALA A 53 -15.18 15.57 7.80
CA ALA A 53 -14.59 16.69 8.53
C ALA A 53 -15.04 18.06 7.96
N LEU A 54 -15.18 18.15 6.64
CA LEU A 54 -15.67 19.35 5.94
C LEU A 54 -17.12 19.72 6.28
N THR A 55 -17.96 18.76 6.72
CA THR A 55 -19.32 19.10 7.18
C THR A 55 -19.30 19.90 8.48
N THR A 56 -18.21 19.80 9.24
CA THR A 56 -18.01 20.53 10.50
C THR A 56 -17.24 21.83 10.26
N ASP A 57 -16.19 21.77 9.44
CA ASP A 57 -15.40 22.94 9.03
C ASP A 57 -15.19 22.95 7.50
N PRO A 58 -16.01 23.69 6.73
CA PRO A 58 -15.93 23.75 5.27
C PRO A 58 -14.65 24.37 4.72
N LYS A 59 -13.82 24.98 5.56
CA LYS A 59 -12.54 25.59 5.19
C LYS A 59 -11.35 24.81 5.76
N LEU A 60 -11.57 23.57 6.18
CA LEU A 60 -10.54 22.76 6.80
C LEU A 60 -9.39 22.51 5.83
N ASP A 61 -8.26 23.14 6.12
CA ASP A 61 -6.98 22.94 5.45
C ASP A 61 -5.97 22.39 6.47
N GLY A 62 -5.05 21.55 6.02
CA GLY A 62 -4.04 21.02 6.92
C GLY A 62 -3.35 19.77 6.45
N GLU A 63 -2.80 19.04 7.42
CA GLU A 63 -2.00 17.85 7.17
C GLU A 63 -2.22 16.86 8.31
N VAL A 64 -2.49 15.60 7.99
CA VAL A 64 -2.46 14.49 8.94
C VAL A 64 -1.18 13.71 8.72
N VAL A 65 -0.41 13.52 9.78
CA VAL A 65 0.83 12.75 9.74
C VAL A 65 0.67 11.55 10.66
N VAL A 66 0.91 10.36 10.14
CA VAL A 66 0.81 9.10 10.90
C VAL A 66 2.14 8.38 10.91
N ASN A 67 2.42 7.71 12.02
CA ASN A 67 3.51 6.77 12.18
C ASN A 67 2.92 5.36 12.37
N PHE A 68 3.53 4.36 11.76
CA PHE A 68 3.10 2.97 11.90
C PHE A 68 4.27 2.01 11.72
N THR A 69 4.05 0.76 12.12
CA THR A 69 4.99 -0.35 11.89
C THR A 69 4.36 -1.34 10.92
N VAL A 70 5.11 -1.78 9.92
CA VAL A 70 4.80 -2.95 9.11
C VAL A 70 5.50 -4.14 9.74
N GLU A 71 4.71 -5.08 10.27
CA GLU A 71 5.22 -6.27 10.95
C GLU A 71 5.90 -7.21 9.95
N LYS A 72 7.12 -7.65 10.29
CA LYS A 72 7.85 -8.63 9.48
C LYS A 72 7.06 -9.92 9.30
N LYS A 73 7.29 -10.60 8.19
CA LYS A 73 6.70 -11.90 7.80
C LYS A 73 5.18 -11.90 7.58
N THR A 74 4.44 -10.96 8.16
CA THR A 74 3.00 -10.82 7.95
C THR A 74 2.67 -9.66 7.03
N GLY A 75 3.52 -8.62 6.97
CA GLY A 75 3.26 -7.40 6.23
C GLY A 75 2.17 -6.53 6.86
N LYS A 76 1.66 -6.89 8.05
CA LYS A 76 0.52 -6.20 8.65
C LYS A 76 0.94 -4.84 9.18
N ILE A 77 0.20 -3.79 8.82
CA ILE A 77 0.30 -2.47 9.42
C ILE A 77 -0.30 -2.53 10.83
N ILE A 78 0.52 -2.18 11.82
CA ILE A 78 0.19 -2.17 13.25
C ILE A 78 0.75 -0.90 13.92
N ASN A 79 0.32 -0.66 15.16
CA ASN A 79 0.76 0.49 15.98
C ASN A 79 0.57 1.83 15.25
N VAL A 80 -0.53 1.96 14.51
CA VAL A 80 -0.83 3.18 13.76
C VAL A 80 -1.21 4.29 14.73
N VAL A 81 -0.46 5.39 14.69
CA VAL A 81 -0.67 6.54 15.57
C VAL A 81 -0.51 7.85 14.80
N ALA A 82 -1.41 8.80 15.04
CA ALA A 82 -1.25 10.16 14.54
C ALA A 82 -0.15 10.89 15.33
N ASP A 83 0.72 11.57 14.60
CA ASP A 83 1.76 12.43 15.14
C ASP A 83 1.15 13.77 15.54
N LYS A 84 0.89 13.96 16.83
CA LYS A 84 0.20 15.15 17.35
C LYS A 84 0.99 16.44 17.15
N GLU A 85 2.32 16.36 17.05
CA GLU A 85 3.18 17.54 16.90
C GLU A 85 3.22 18.04 15.45
N ARG A 86 3.16 17.10 14.49
CA ARG A 86 3.18 17.43 13.05
C ARG A 86 1.81 17.51 12.41
N THR A 87 0.77 16.93 13.01
CA THR A 87 -0.60 16.95 12.50
C THR A 87 -1.26 18.29 12.77
N LYS A 88 -1.82 18.89 11.72
CA LYS A 88 -2.62 20.11 11.73
C LYS A 88 -4.01 19.79 11.21
N ALA A 89 -4.75 18.99 11.97
CA ALA A 89 -6.10 18.56 11.63
C ALA A 89 -6.86 18.16 12.90
N PRO A 90 -8.21 18.14 12.88
CA PRO A 90 -9.01 17.63 13.97
C PRO A 90 -8.66 16.19 14.34
N GLU A 91 -8.79 15.85 15.62
CA GLU A 91 -8.56 14.50 16.13
C GLU A 91 -9.51 13.47 15.49
N SER A 92 -10.75 13.86 15.18
CA SER A 92 -11.73 13.02 14.49
C SER A 92 -11.26 12.58 13.10
N LEU A 93 -10.69 13.51 12.31
CA LEU A 93 -10.13 13.21 11.00
C LEU A 93 -8.93 12.26 11.11
N SER A 94 -8.02 12.57 12.05
CA SER A 94 -6.83 11.76 12.33
C SER A 94 -7.22 10.33 12.71
N LYS A 95 -8.20 10.17 13.60
CA LYS A 95 -8.72 8.87 14.03
C LYS A 95 -9.33 8.09 12.87
N CYS A 96 -10.15 8.74 12.04
CA CYS A 96 -10.78 8.08 10.89
C CYS A 96 -9.72 7.52 9.91
N ILE A 97 -8.64 8.28 9.66
CA ILE A 97 -7.54 7.83 8.80
C ILE A 97 -6.75 6.68 9.45
N VAL A 98 -6.45 6.77 10.74
CA VAL A 98 -5.80 5.69 11.50
C VAL A 98 -6.60 4.39 11.38
N ASP A 99 -7.92 4.45 11.62
CA ASP A 99 -8.81 3.30 11.53
C ASP A 99 -8.91 2.74 10.09
N ALA A 100 -8.74 3.59 9.06
CA ALA A 100 -8.79 3.19 7.65
C ALA A 100 -7.55 2.41 7.16
N ILE A 101 -6.40 2.58 7.83
CA ILE A 101 -5.13 1.96 7.42
C ILE A 101 -4.62 0.90 8.40
N ASP A 102 -5.16 0.83 9.62
CA ASP A 102 -4.80 -0.23 10.57
C ASP A 102 -5.17 -1.61 9.98
N GLY A 103 -4.23 -2.54 10.09
CA GLY A 103 -4.42 -3.91 9.62
C GLY A 103 -4.29 -4.14 8.12
N LEU A 104 -3.94 -3.14 7.31
CA LEU A 104 -3.55 -3.39 5.91
C LEU A 104 -2.34 -4.32 5.82
N ILE A 105 -2.26 -5.08 4.74
CA ILE A 105 -1.20 -6.07 4.54
C ILE A 105 -0.36 -5.65 3.34
N LEU A 106 0.93 -5.43 3.59
CA LEU A 106 1.94 -5.20 2.59
C LEU A 106 2.41 -6.54 2.01
N ASP A 107 2.22 -6.71 0.71
CA ASP A 107 2.66 -7.86 -0.07
C ASP A 107 3.58 -7.38 -1.22
N PRO A 108 4.77 -7.97 -1.44
CA PRO A 108 5.37 -9.07 -0.67
C PRO A 108 5.67 -8.72 0.79
N VAL A 109 5.67 -9.72 1.68
CA VAL A 109 6.08 -9.55 3.08
C VAL A 109 7.60 -9.44 3.20
N ASP A 110 8.09 -8.63 4.14
CA ASP A 110 9.52 -8.46 4.41
C ASP A 110 10.00 -9.28 5.62
N GLN A 111 11.29 -9.61 5.66
CA GLN A 111 11.91 -10.27 6.82
C GLN A 111 12.25 -9.33 7.99
N ARG A 112 12.03 -8.01 7.82
CA ARG A 112 12.35 -6.98 8.81
C ARG A 112 11.10 -6.15 9.10
N ASP A 113 11.02 -5.68 10.34
CA ASP A 113 9.98 -4.71 10.72
C ASP A 113 10.29 -3.39 10.02
N GLY A 114 9.27 -2.78 9.43
CA GLY A 114 9.40 -1.52 8.70
C GLY A 114 8.74 -0.39 9.47
N GLN A 115 9.51 0.62 9.86
CA GLN A 115 8.96 1.84 10.44
C GLN A 115 8.70 2.86 9.34
N ALA A 116 7.49 3.41 9.29
CA ALA A 116 7.11 4.36 8.27
C ALA A 116 6.34 5.54 8.86
N THR A 117 6.55 6.69 8.25
CA THR A 117 5.73 7.88 8.42
C THR A 117 5.07 8.17 7.09
N PHE A 118 3.76 8.42 7.11
CA PHE A 118 3.03 8.90 5.94
C PHE A 118 2.26 10.16 6.27
N SER A 119 2.05 11.00 5.26
CA SER A 119 1.32 12.24 5.42
C SER A 119 0.33 12.48 4.30
N TRP A 120 -0.88 12.90 4.68
CA TRP A 120 -1.90 13.40 3.78
C TRP A 120 -2.10 14.89 4.01
N LYS A 121 -1.99 15.66 2.93
CA LYS A 121 -2.33 17.08 2.92
C LYS A 121 -3.75 17.25 2.41
N PHE A 122 -4.49 18.12 3.08
CA PHE A 122 -5.87 18.43 2.78
C PHE A 122 -5.99 19.92 2.49
N ARG A 123 -6.75 20.24 1.44
CA ARG A 123 -7.11 21.61 1.10
C ARG A 123 -8.55 21.68 0.66
N ALA A 124 -9.31 22.56 1.31
CA ALA A 124 -10.65 22.91 0.91
C ALA A 124 -10.58 23.61 -0.46
N ASN A 125 -11.46 23.21 -1.37
CA ASN A 125 -11.55 23.75 -2.72
C ASN A 125 -10.30 23.53 -3.59
N GLU A 126 -9.49 22.50 -3.33
CA GLU A 126 -8.46 22.10 -4.30
C GLU A 126 -9.14 21.70 -5.61
N PRO A 127 -8.77 22.31 -6.76
CA PRO A 127 -9.35 21.92 -8.04
C PRO A 127 -9.08 20.44 -8.27
N LYS A 128 -10.15 19.64 -8.51
CA LYS A 128 -10.05 18.21 -8.83
C LYS A 128 -8.94 18.04 -9.88
N PRO A 129 -7.88 17.26 -9.63
CA PRO A 129 -6.89 16.96 -10.65
C PRO A 129 -7.63 16.44 -11.88
N ALA A 130 -7.43 17.10 -13.02
CA ALA A 130 -7.98 16.66 -14.29
C ALA A 130 -7.50 15.23 -14.52
N GLU A 131 -8.43 14.32 -14.32
CA GLU A 131 -8.38 12.90 -14.62
C GLU A 131 -7.96 12.79 -16.08
N GLU A 132 -6.69 12.46 -16.31
CA GLU A 132 -6.15 11.54 -17.33
C GLU A 132 -6.97 11.35 -18.62
N GLU A 133 -7.52 12.42 -19.18
CA GLU A 133 -8.06 12.51 -20.53
C GLU A 133 -6.96 13.05 -21.44
N ALA A 134 -5.79 12.40 -21.48
CA ALA A 134 -4.74 12.71 -22.46
C ALA A 134 -3.60 11.66 -22.51
N ALA A 135 -3.86 10.35 -22.53
CA ALA A 135 -2.80 9.39 -22.88
C ALA A 135 -3.31 8.06 -23.46
N ALA A 136 -4.07 8.12 -24.54
CA ALA A 136 -4.14 7.04 -25.54
C ALA A 136 -4.26 7.66 -26.95
N PRO A 137 -3.73 7.01 -27.99
CA PRO A 137 -2.74 7.61 -28.89
C PRO A 137 -3.32 8.16 -30.20
N THR A 138 -2.62 9.14 -30.78
CA THR A 138 -2.75 9.48 -32.22
C THR A 138 -1.36 9.67 -32.82
N GLY A 139 -1.03 8.84 -33.80
CA GLY A 139 0.19 8.91 -34.61
C GLY A 139 0.58 7.55 -35.18
#